data_AF-U9UYV3-F1
#
_entry.id   AF-U9UYV3-F1
#
_cell.length_a   1.000
_cell.length_b   1.000
_cell.length_c   1.000
_cell.angle_alpha   90.00
_cell.angle_beta   90.00
_cell.angle_gamma   90.00
#
_symmetry.space_group_name_H-M   'P 1'
#
loop_
_entity.id
_entity.type
_entity.pdbx_description
1 polymer ?
#
loop_
_entity_poly.entity_id
_entity_poly.type
_entity_poly.pdbx_seq_one_letter_code
_entity_poly.pdbx_strand_id
1 'polypeptide(L)'
;MLLWLRLFSIVAINIFIFGNIFKKIIPFFAFLFFLIFAFSDTMYSLGDLVKQKLVDEKQDNDTFNLSSIWEYTLYMYYLNTASFSDFKDIDSWQIKLFFLVANIILVLVLMNMIIALMNDTFNKAKEDMNKLQLYSDYLLVKIDSIRYISGTEKCKKSNDR
;
A
#
# COMPACT_ATOMS: atom_id res chain seq x y z
N MET A 1 15.72 -1.27 16.17
CA MET A 1 16.06 0.17 16.06
C MET A 1 14.83 1.08 15.97
N LEU A 2 13.75 0.70 15.27
CA LEU A 2 12.46 1.45 15.24
C LEU A 2 11.77 1.65 16.61
N LEU A 3 11.95 0.72 17.55
CA LEU A 3 11.33 0.78 18.88
C LEU A 3 11.84 1.93 19.77
N TRP A 4 13.03 2.49 19.48
CA TRP A 4 13.63 3.59 20.25
C TRP A 4 13.05 4.97 19.91
N LEU A 5 12.42 5.12 18.75
CA LEU A 5 11.75 6.35 18.33
C LEU A 5 10.45 6.64 19.11
N ARG A 6 10.00 5.69 19.95
CA ARG A 6 8.86 5.87 20.85
C ARG A 6 9.11 6.94 21.93
N LEU A 7 10.36 7.38 22.13
CA LEU A 7 10.74 8.37 23.14
C LEU A 7 10.29 9.80 22.81
N PHE A 8 10.04 10.12 21.53
CA PHE A 8 9.48 11.41 21.11
C PHE A 8 7.99 11.24 20.78
N SER A 9 7.11 11.93 21.52
CA SER A 9 5.65 11.83 21.41
C SER A 9 5.14 11.90 19.96
N ILE A 10 5.69 12.83 19.15
CA ILE A 10 5.37 12.99 17.72
C ILE A 10 5.68 11.73 16.89
N VAL A 11 6.81 11.07 17.17
CA VAL A 11 7.27 9.95 16.34
C VAL A 11 6.55 8.66 16.73
N ALA A 12 6.20 8.49 18.00
CA ALA A 12 5.39 7.38 18.47
C ALA A 12 4.00 7.33 17.80
N ILE A 13 3.37 8.49 17.61
CA ILE A 13 2.07 8.62 16.94
C ILE A 13 2.18 8.21 15.46
N ASN A 14 3.20 8.68 14.74
CA ASN A 14 3.41 8.33 13.34
C ASN A 14 3.69 6.83 13.15
N ILE A 15 4.46 6.21 14.05
CA ILE A 15 4.72 4.77 14.03
C ILE A 15 3.43 3.96 14.25
N PHE A 16 2.56 4.40 15.16
CA PHE A 16 1.28 3.75 15.41
C PHE A 16 0.35 3.80 14.19
N ILE A 17 0.22 4.97 13.56
CA ILE A 17 -0.58 5.15 12.34
C ILE A 17 -0.02 4.30 11.21
N PHE A 18 1.31 4.30 11.01
CA PHE A 18 1.96 3.52 9.97
C PHE A 18 1.75 2.02 10.17
N GLY A 19 1.83 1.52 11.40
CA GLY A 19 1.57 0.11 11.70
C GLY A 19 0.14 -0.33 11.36
N ASN A 20 -0.85 0.52 11.62
CA ASN A 20 -2.25 0.25 11.25
C ASN A 20 -2.45 0.26 9.72
N ILE A 21 -1.83 1.21 9.02
CA ILE A 21 -1.84 1.25 7.55
C ILE A 21 -1.18 -0.01 6.99
N PHE A 22 -0.03 -0.42 7.53
CA PHE A 22 0.70 -1.59 7.06
C PHE A 22 -0.11 -2.89 7.18
N LYS A 23 -0.86 -3.07 8.27
CA LYS A 23 -1.77 -4.23 8.40
C LYS A 23 -2.85 -4.27 7.33
N LYS A 24 -3.32 -3.11 6.88
CA LYS A 24 -4.35 -3.00 5.82
C LYS A 24 -3.77 -3.10 4.42
N ILE A 25 -2.49 -2.77 4.23
CA ILE A 25 -1.82 -2.82 2.93
C ILE A 25 -1.37 -4.24 2.52
N ILE A 26 -1.08 -5.12 3.49
CA ILE A 26 -0.69 -6.52 3.24
C ILE A 26 -1.64 -7.28 2.29
N PRO A 27 -2.98 -7.33 2.52
CA PRO A 27 -3.88 -8.05 1.62
C PRO A 27 -3.91 -7.44 0.21
N PHE A 28 -3.70 -6.13 0.08
CA PHE A 28 -3.59 -5.46 -1.22
C PHE A 28 -2.33 -5.91 -1.97
N PHE A 29 -1.19 -6.01 -1.29
CA PHE A 29 0.04 -6.53 -1.90
C PHE A 29 -0.06 -8.01 -2.29
N ALA A 30 -0.76 -8.83 -1.50
CA ALA A 30 -1.02 -10.22 -1.88
C ALA A 30 -1.85 -10.29 -3.18
N PHE A 31 -2.91 -9.49 -3.28
CA PHE A 31 -3.70 -9.37 -4.51
C PHE A 31 -2.87 -8.88 -5.70
N LEU A 32 -2.03 -7.85 -5.49
CA LEU A 32 -1.11 -7.35 -6.52
C LEU A 32 -0.17 -8.45 -7.02
N PHE A 33 0.40 -9.26 -6.12
CA PHE A 33 1.28 -10.36 -6.48
C PHE A 33 0.56 -11.40 -7.34
N PHE A 34 -0.66 -11.79 -6.96
CA PHE A 34 -1.49 -12.68 -7.78
C PHE A 34 -1.80 -12.09 -9.16
N LEU A 35 -2.05 -10.79 -9.23
CA LEU A 35 -2.35 -10.11 -10.50
C LEU A 35 -1.13 -10.09 -11.43
N ILE A 36 0.07 -9.79 -10.90
CA ILE A 36 1.33 -9.83 -11.66
C ILE A 36 1.57 -11.24 -12.19
N PHE A 37 1.33 -12.27 -11.36
CA PHE A 37 1.48 -13.66 -11.77
C PHE A 37 0.49 -14.05 -12.87
N ALA A 38 -0.78 -13.62 -12.79
CA ALA A 38 -1.78 -13.88 -13.82
C ALA A 38 -1.43 -13.23 -15.17
N PHE A 39 -0.96 -11.97 -15.14
CA PHE A 39 -0.50 -11.31 -16.36
C PHE A 39 0.76 -11.95 -16.93
N SER A 40 1.67 -12.41 -16.07
CA SER A 40 2.88 -13.15 -16.45
C SER A 40 2.55 -14.44 -17.20
N ASP A 41 1.62 -15.24 -16.67
CA ASP A 41 1.16 -16.48 -17.31
C ASP A 41 0.52 -16.23 -18.69
N THR A 42 -0.28 -15.16 -18.78
CA THR A 42 -0.86 -14.75 -20.06
C THR A 42 0.20 -14.32 -21.06
N MET A 43 1.22 -13.57 -20.62
CA MET A 43 2.35 -13.14 -21.47
C MET A 43 3.24 -14.31 -21.89
N TYR A 44 3.46 -15.28 -21.00
CA TYR A 44 4.18 -16.50 -21.30
C TYR A 44 3.48 -17.28 -22.42
N SER A 45 2.17 -17.51 -22.30
CA SER A 45 1.38 -18.19 -23.33
C SER A 45 1.35 -17.42 -24.65
N LEU A 46 1.16 -16.09 -24.61
CA LEU A 46 1.15 -15.26 -25.81
C LEU A 46 2.51 -15.22 -26.51
N GLY A 47 3.59 -15.14 -25.73
CA GLY A 47 4.96 -15.16 -26.23
C GLY A 47 5.31 -16.48 -26.91
N ASP A 48 4.92 -17.61 -26.32
CA ASP A 48 5.13 -18.93 -26.90
C ASP A 48 4.36 -19.13 -28.22
N LEU A 49 3.09 -18.70 -28.27
CA LEU A 49 2.30 -18.71 -29.50
C LEU A 49 2.92 -17.87 -30.63
N VAL A 50 3.47 -16.70 -30.30
CA VAL A 50 4.15 -15.84 -31.27
C VAL A 50 5.45 -16.49 -31.75
N LYS A 51 6.25 -17.09 -30.84
CA LYS A 51 7.47 -17.83 -31.21
C LYS A 51 7.17 -19.00 -32.13
N GLN A 52 6.16 -19.80 -31.83
CA GLN A 52 5.76 -20.93 -32.67
C GLN A 52 5.40 -20.49 -34.08
N LYS A 53 4.65 -19.38 -34.23
CA LYS A 53 4.29 -18.83 -35.53
C LYS A 53 5.49 -18.28 -36.32
N LEU A 54 6.51 -17.75 -35.63
CA LEU A 54 7.73 -17.22 -36.25
C LEU A 54 8.74 -18.31 -36.64
N VAL A 55 8.79 -19.43 -35.91
CA VAL A 55 9.65 -20.59 -36.25
C VAL A 55 9.21 -21.22 -37.58
N ASP A 56 7.92 -21.21 -37.88
CA ASP A 56 7.40 -21.63 -39.20
C ASP A 56 7.78 -20.65 -40.33
N GLU A 57 8.19 -19.43 -40.00
CA GLU A 57 8.49 -18.34 -40.93
C GLU A 57 9.97 -17.90 -40.91
N LYS A 58 10.94 -18.82 -40.69
CA LYS A 58 12.40 -18.60 -40.87
C LYS A 58 12.93 -17.18 -40.54
N GLN A 59 12.50 -16.59 -39.43
CA GLN A 59 12.98 -15.28 -39.00
C GLN A 59 13.66 -15.42 -37.64
N ASP A 60 15.00 -15.41 -37.66
CA ASP A 60 15.86 -15.21 -36.48
C ASP A 60 15.61 -13.79 -35.96
N ASN A 61 14.53 -13.62 -35.20
CA ASN A 61 14.28 -12.39 -34.46
C ASN A 61 14.49 -12.70 -32.97
N ASP A 62 15.67 -12.33 -32.47
CA ASP A 62 16.15 -12.44 -31.09
C ASP A 62 15.32 -11.67 -30.04
N THR A 63 14.14 -11.17 -30.40
CA THR A 63 13.57 -9.99 -29.76
C THR A 63 12.71 -10.27 -28.53
N PHE A 64 12.44 -11.54 -28.19
CA PHE A 64 11.74 -11.90 -26.95
C PHE A 64 12.16 -13.27 -26.41
N ASN A 65 13.44 -13.42 -26.07
CA ASN A 65 14.00 -14.68 -25.58
C ASN A 65 13.75 -14.96 -24.08
N LEU A 66 12.58 -14.57 -23.56
CA LEU A 66 12.15 -15.02 -22.23
C LEU A 66 11.72 -16.49 -22.32
N SER A 67 12.32 -17.33 -21.49
CA SER A 67 12.17 -18.80 -21.55
C SER A 67 11.38 -19.35 -20.37
N SER A 68 11.39 -18.64 -19.25
CA SER A 68 10.83 -19.11 -17.97
C SER A 68 9.74 -18.17 -17.46
N ILE A 69 8.66 -18.75 -16.91
CA ILE A 69 7.57 -18.02 -16.24
C ILE A 69 8.06 -16.99 -15.20
N TRP A 70 9.23 -17.24 -14.58
CA TRP A 70 9.86 -16.32 -13.63
C TRP A 70 10.42 -15.06 -14.30
N GLU A 71 10.98 -15.18 -15.50
CA GLU A 71 11.48 -14.04 -16.28
C GLU A 71 10.33 -13.16 -16.74
N TYR A 72 9.21 -13.77 -17.17
CA TYR A 72 7.97 -13.06 -17.47
C TYR A 72 7.39 -12.36 -16.24
N THR A 73 7.48 -12.99 -15.06
CA THR A 73 6.99 -12.40 -13.80
C THR A 73 7.82 -11.17 -13.41
N LEU A 74 9.15 -11.26 -13.54
CA LEU A 74 10.04 -10.12 -13.32
C LEU A 74 9.81 -9.02 -14.36
N TYR A 75 9.63 -9.38 -15.63
CA TYR A 75 9.33 -8.42 -16.69
C TYR A 75 8.03 -7.67 -16.41
N MET A 76 6.97 -8.38 -16.00
CA MET A 76 5.69 -7.77 -15.60
C MET A 76 5.81 -6.87 -14.37
N TYR A 77 6.69 -7.20 -13.42
CA TYR A 77 6.97 -6.33 -12.27
C TYR A 77 7.69 -5.03 -12.70
N TYR A 78 8.70 -5.14 -13.57
CA TYR A 78 9.44 -3.99 -14.10
C TYR A 78 8.66 -3.18 -15.15
N LEU A 79 7.52 -3.69 -15.62
CA LEU A 79 6.66 -2.99 -16.58
C LEU A 79 6.22 -1.60 -16.10
N ASN A 80 6.08 -1.42 -14.78
CA ASN A 80 5.76 -0.11 -14.20
C ASN A 80 6.87 0.93 -14.48
N THR A 81 8.11 0.48 -14.62
CA THR A 81 9.29 1.32 -14.89
C THR A 81 9.75 1.29 -16.35
N ALA A 82 9.10 0.47 -17.18
CA ALA A 82 9.51 0.26 -18.56
C ALA A 82 9.29 1.52 -19.40
N SER A 83 10.20 1.74 -20.34
CA SER A 83 10.23 2.92 -21.20
C SER A 83 9.77 2.57 -22.62
N PHE A 84 9.36 3.57 -23.40
CA PHE A 84 8.91 3.35 -24.78
C PHE A 84 9.98 2.66 -25.66
N SER A 85 11.28 2.85 -25.37
CA SER A 85 12.36 2.19 -26.10
C SER A 85 12.36 0.67 -25.94
N ASP A 86 11.94 0.15 -24.78
CA ASP A 86 11.92 -1.29 -24.50
C ASP A 86 10.84 -2.03 -25.32
N PHE A 87 9.86 -1.28 -25.84
CA PHE A 87 8.74 -1.81 -26.64
C PHE A 87 8.92 -1.61 -28.14
N LYS A 88 9.92 -0.82 -28.55
CA LYS A 88 10.16 -0.50 -29.97
C LYS A 88 10.56 -1.74 -30.75
N ASP A 89 11.34 -2.62 -30.12
CA ASP A 89 11.93 -3.78 -30.77
C ASP A 89 10.95 -4.97 -30.84
N ILE A 90 9.85 -4.94 -30.09
CA ILE A 90 8.81 -5.96 -30.15
C ILE A 90 8.00 -5.78 -31.45
N ASP A 91 7.99 -6.74 -32.36
CA ASP A 91 7.27 -6.59 -33.64
C ASP A 91 5.76 -6.93 -33.52
N SER A 92 5.36 -7.70 -32.50
CA SER A 92 3.98 -8.16 -32.34
C SER A 92 3.05 -7.10 -31.70
N TRP A 93 2.05 -6.68 -32.47
CA TRP A 93 1.04 -5.71 -32.01
C TRP A 93 0.20 -6.22 -30.84
N GLN A 94 -0.04 -7.54 -30.75
CA GLN A 94 -0.82 -8.15 -29.67
C GLN A 94 -0.14 -7.98 -28.30
N ILE A 95 1.17 -8.23 -28.27
CA ILE A 95 2.01 -8.09 -27.06
C ILE A 95 2.03 -6.62 -26.62
N LYS A 96 2.14 -5.67 -27.56
CA LYS A 96 2.07 -4.22 -27.28
C LYS A 96 0.74 -3.80 -26.64
N LEU A 97 -0.39 -4.26 -27.19
CA LEU A 97 -1.71 -3.93 -26.63
C LEU A 97 -1.92 -4.51 -25.24
N PHE A 98 -1.51 -5.76 -25.03
CA PHE A 98 -1.58 -6.38 -23.71
C PHE A 98 -0.79 -5.58 -22.67
N PHE A 99 0.44 -5.16 -23.01
CA PHE A 99 1.26 -4.35 -22.10
C PHE A 99 0.63 -3.00 -21.77
N LEU A 100 0.03 -2.34 -22.75
CA LEU A 100 -0.67 -1.07 -22.53
C LEU A 100 -1.84 -1.25 -21.55
N VAL A 101 -2.66 -2.30 -21.74
CA VAL A 101 -3.77 -2.60 -20.84
C VAL A 101 -3.27 -2.97 -19.45
N ALA A 102 -2.25 -3.80 -19.35
CA ALA A 102 -1.65 -4.17 -18.07
C ALA A 102 -1.06 -2.97 -17.33
N ASN A 103 -0.38 -2.06 -18.02
CA ASN A 103 0.18 -0.84 -17.42
C ASN A 103 -0.93 0.10 -16.94
N ILE A 104 -2.00 0.30 -17.72
CA ILE A 104 -3.17 1.08 -17.28
C ILE A 104 -3.76 0.50 -15.98
N ILE A 105 -3.92 -0.82 -15.90
CA ILE A 105 -4.46 -1.47 -14.70
C ILE A 105 -3.48 -1.32 -13.53
N LEU A 106 -2.21 -1.68 -13.71
CA LEU A 106 -1.19 -1.66 -12.66
C LEU A 106 -0.89 -0.25 -12.14
N VAL A 107 -0.79 0.73 -13.03
CA VAL A 107 -0.39 2.09 -12.66
C VAL A 107 -1.61 2.94 -12.30
N LEU A 108 -2.67 2.95 -13.12
CA LEU A 108 -3.79 3.84 -12.85
C LEU A 108 -4.76 3.24 -11.84
N VAL A 109 -5.18 1.98 -12.02
CA VAL A 109 -6.21 1.40 -11.14
C VAL A 109 -5.63 1.05 -9.78
N LEU A 110 -4.53 0.30 -9.73
CA LEU A 110 -3.98 -0.20 -8.47
C LEU A 110 -3.34 0.90 -7.63
N MET A 111 -2.62 1.86 -8.23
CA MET A 111 -2.08 2.99 -7.45
C MET A 111 -3.21 3.86 -6.89
N ASN A 112 -4.28 4.10 -7.65
CA ASN A 112 -5.41 4.85 -7.12
C ASN A 112 -6.12 4.08 -5.99
N MET A 113 -6.21 2.75 -6.10
CA MET A 113 -6.81 1.91 -5.07
C MET A 113 -5.97 1.85 -3.79
N ILE A 114 -4.64 1.74 -3.89
CA ILE A 114 -3.76 1.72 -2.69
C ILE A 114 -3.77 3.09 -1.98
N ILE A 115 -3.81 4.20 -2.74
CA ILE A 115 -3.92 5.54 -2.19
C ILE A 115 -5.25 5.72 -1.47
N ALA A 116 -6.37 5.31 -2.07
CA ALA A 116 -7.69 5.37 -1.44
C ALA A 116 -7.75 4.53 -0.15
N LEU A 117 -7.24 3.30 -0.19
CA LEU A 117 -7.18 2.40 0.96
C LEU A 117 -6.32 2.97 2.10
N MET A 118 -5.18 3.56 1.75
CA MET A 118 -4.30 4.24 2.72
C MET A 118 -4.98 5.47 3.32
N ASN A 119 -5.65 6.27 2.51
CA ASN A 119 -6.38 7.47 2.94
C ASN A 119 -7.51 7.12 3.92
N ASP A 120 -8.32 6.11 3.60
CA ASP A 120 -9.41 5.65 4.48
C ASP A 120 -8.86 5.11 5.82
N THR A 121 -7.77 4.36 5.77
CA THR A 121 -7.14 3.81 6.98
C THR A 121 -6.52 4.90 7.84
N PHE A 122 -5.88 5.90 7.21
CA PHE A 122 -5.31 7.05 7.89
C PHE A 122 -6.39 7.89 8.58
N ASN A 123 -7.48 8.20 7.87
CA ASN A 123 -8.58 9.00 8.43
C ASN A 123 -9.25 8.29 9.62
N LYS A 124 -9.44 6.97 9.54
CA LYS A 124 -9.94 6.16 10.67
C LYS A 124 -8.99 6.19 11.87
N ALA A 125 -7.69 5.98 11.66
CA ALA A 125 -6.70 6.02 12.74
C ALA A 125 -6.64 7.40 13.42
N LYS A 126 -6.80 8.48 12.64
CA LYS A 126 -6.86 9.85 13.16
C LYS A 126 -8.15 10.11 13.97
N GLU A 127 -9.29 9.61 13.51
CA GLU A 127 -10.57 9.75 14.22
C GLU A 127 -10.53 9.03 15.58
N ASP A 128 -10.00 7.81 15.62
CA ASP A 128 -9.83 7.03 16.86
C ASP A 128 -8.90 7.74 17.85
N MET A 129 -7.82 8.35 17.35
CA MET A 129 -6.92 9.16 18.17
C MET A 129 -7.60 10.41 18.74
N ASN A 130 -8.39 11.13 17.93
CA ASN A 130 -9.15 12.30 18.40
C ASN A 130 -10.16 11.93 19.49
N LYS A 131 -10.84 10.78 19.34
CA LYS A 131 -11.77 10.26 20.37
C LYS A 131 -11.05 9.96 21.68
N LEU A 132 -9.88 9.32 21.60
CA LEU A 132 -9.03 9.05 22.77
C LEU A 132 -8.57 10.33 23.47
N GLN A 133 -8.22 11.36 22.71
CA GLN A 133 -7.81 12.65 23.25
C GLN A 133 -8.98 13.38 23.94
N LEU A 134 -10.16 13.41 23.31
CA LEU A 134 -11.39 13.96 23.91
C LEU A 134 -11.76 13.28 25.23
N TYR A 135 -11.64 11.95 25.28
CA TYR A 135 -11.94 11.20 26.51
C TYR A 135 -10.92 11.50 27.62
N SER A 136 -9.64 11.65 27.27
CA SER A 136 -8.59 12.07 28.21
C SER A 136 -8.88 13.47 28.78
N ASP A 137 -9.23 14.43 27.93
CA ASP A 137 -9.55 15.80 28.35
C ASP A 137 -10.79 15.84 29.25
N TYR A 138 -11.83 15.05 28.92
CA TYR A 138 -13.03 14.92 29.74
C TYR A 138 -12.72 14.36 31.14
N LEU A 139 -11.85 13.34 31.23
CA LEU A 139 -11.44 12.78 32.52
C LEU A 139 -10.64 13.77 33.35
N LEU A 140 -9.77 14.58 32.75
CA LEU A 140 -9.03 15.63 33.46
C LEU A 140 -9.97 16.67 34.07
N VAL A 141 -10.93 17.17 33.30
CA VAL A 141 -11.95 18.12 33.80
C VAL A 141 -12.77 17.51 34.94
N LYS A 142 -13.14 16.22 34.82
CA LYS A 142 -13.89 15.52 35.86
C LYS A 142 -13.05 15.34 37.13
N ILE A 143 -11.77 15.05 37.02
CA ILE A 143 -10.86 14.93 38.18
C ILE A 143 -10.67 16.29 38.86
N ASP A 144 -10.49 17.37 38.10
CA ASP A 144 -10.32 18.72 38.66
C ASP A 144 -11.58 19.21 39.39
N SER A 145 -12.77 18.93 38.87
CA SER A 145 -14.03 19.26 39.57
C SER A 145 -14.17 18.50 40.89
N ILE A 146 -13.83 17.20 40.93
CA ILE A 146 -13.82 16.41 42.17
C ILE A 146 -12.77 16.94 43.17
N ARG A 147 -11.58 17.31 42.70
CA ARG A 147 -10.52 17.90 43.54
C ARG A 147 -10.98 19.22 44.16
N TYR A 148 -11.68 20.06 43.40
CA TYR A 148 -12.21 21.33 43.89
C TYR A 148 -13.25 21.12 45.00
N ILE A 149 -14.20 20.20 44.79
CA ILE A 149 -15.23 19.87 45.79
C ILE A 149 -14.58 19.32 47.08
N SER A 150 -13.63 18.40 46.96
CA SER A 150 -12.91 17.83 48.11
C SER A 150 -12.11 18.88 48.90
N GLY A 151 -11.53 19.87 48.22
CA GLY A 151 -10.85 21.00 48.87
C GLY A 151 -11.80 21.88 49.68
N THR A 152 -13.00 22.17 49.15
CA THR A 152 -14.01 22.98 49.84
C THR A 152 -14.59 22.30 51.09
N GLU A 153 -14.76 20.98 51.07
CA GLU A 153 -15.19 20.22 52.25
C GLU A 153 -14.14 20.19 53.37
N LYS A 154 -12.84 20.15 53.02
CA LYS A 154 -11.75 20.24 54.00
C LYS A 154 -11.65 21.62 54.65
N CYS A 155 -11.90 22.71 53.91
CA CYS A 155 -11.95 24.06 54.48
C CYS A 155 -13.15 24.26 55.41
N LYS A 156 -14.33 23.70 55.08
CA LYS A 156 -15.49 23.74 55.98
C LYS A 156 -15.24 23.03 57.32
N LYS A 157 -14.62 21.84 57.30
CA LYS A 157 -14.28 21.10 58.53
C LYS A 157 -13.16 21.73 59.38
N SER A 158 -12.41 22.70 58.85
CA SER A 158 -11.37 23.44 59.59
C SER A 158 -11.89 24.70 60.27
N ASN A 159 -13.06 25.21 59.89
CA ASN A 159 -13.61 26.46 60.40
C ASN A 159 -14.67 26.24 61.51
N ASP A 160 -15.05 24.99 61.75
CA ASP A 160 -15.97 24.54 62.82
C ASP A 160 -15.23 23.91 64.03
N ARG A 161 -13.92 24.13 64.15
CA ARG A 161 -13.09 23.74 65.30
C ARG A 161 -12.29 24.92 65.80
#